data_AF-A0A7X7BPE0-F1
#
_entry.id   AF-A0A7X7BPE0-F1
#
_cell.length_a   1.000
_cell.length_b   1.000
_cell.length_c   1.000
_cell.angle_alpha   90.00
_cell.angle_beta   90.00
_cell.angle_gamma   90.00
#
_symmetry.space_group_name_H-M   'P 1'
#
loop_
_entity.id
_entity.type
_entity.pdbx_description
1 polymer ?
#
loop_
_entity_poly.entity_id
_entity_poly.type
_entity_poly.pdbx_seq_one_letter_code
_entity_poly.pdbx_strand_id
1 'polypeptide(L)'
;MRDVQSERDKRNIAIDRVGISSLSWPIQVLDRSNGTQDTVANVSLSVLLPRDYRGTHMSRFIEILGEQEDQVTFHNMENLLKMLQTRLDADEAHADFEFPYFITKKAPVSGALGRMRYDVRFFAELKGSKFDLITELTAPVQTLCPCSKEISDKGAHNQRAHAKISVRMKSFMWIEELAEIADSCASAPVYSILKREDEKAVTEKAYANPRFVEDLVRELAIAMEKDHRITWYSISVTSHESIHNHDAFASVERSKN
;
A
#
# COMPACT_ATOMS: atom_id res chain seq x y z
N MET A 1 -42.46 -5.39 -6.21
CA MET A 1 -41.79 -5.15 -7.50
C MET A 1 -40.99 -6.39 -7.86
N ARG A 2 -40.90 -6.79 -9.13
CA ARG A 2 -40.15 -8.00 -9.54
C ARG A 2 -38.65 -7.78 -9.31
N ASP A 3 -38.00 -8.72 -8.63
CA ASP A 3 -36.55 -8.69 -8.39
C ASP A 3 -35.83 -9.40 -9.55
N VAL A 4 -35.29 -8.59 -10.47
CA VAL A 4 -34.61 -9.08 -11.68
C VAL A 4 -33.19 -9.59 -11.36
N GLN A 5 -32.59 -9.16 -10.25
CA GLN A 5 -31.23 -9.53 -9.86
C GLN A 5 -31.17 -10.97 -9.34
N SER A 6 -32.20 -11.35 -8.56
CA SER A 6 -32.38 -12.71 -8.05
C SER A 6 -32.92 -13.72 -9.08
N GLU A 7 -33.08 -13.32 -10.35
CA GLU A 7 -33.52 -14.25 -11.40
C GLU A 7 -32.44 -15.27 -11.73
N ARG A 8 -32.89 -16.47 -12.10
CA ARG A 8 -31.97 -17.53 -12.52
C ARG A 8 -31.25 -17.15 -13.82
N ASP A 9 -29.93 -17.15 -13.80
CA ASP A 9 -29.14 -17.00 -15.01
C ASP A 9 -29.02 -18.33 -15.77
N LYS A 10 -29.12 -18.27 -17.10
CA LYS A 10 -29.09 -19.47 -17.98
C LYS A 10 -27.75 -19.68 -18.67
N ARG A 11 -26.81 -18.73 -18.55
CA ARG A 11 -25.49 -18.79 -19.20
C ARG A 11 -24.51 -19.65 -18.40
N ASN A 12 -24.82 -19.92 -17.13
CA ASN A 12 -24.09 -20.87 -16.28
C ASN A 12 -22.61 -20.50 -16.08
N ILE A 13 -22.30 -19.20 -16.08
CA ILE A 13 -20.97 -18.64 -15.85
C ILE A 13 -21.00 -17.91 -14.52
N ALA A 14 -20.18 -18.35 -13.56
CA ALA A 14 -19.96 -17.60 -12.32
C ALA A 14 -19.13 -16.34 -12.63
N ILE A 15 -19.36 -15.27 -11.87
CA ILE A 15 -18.53 -14.06 -11.98
C ILE A 15 -17.59 -14.03 -10.79
N ASP A 16 -16.29 -14.04 -11.05
CA ASP A 16 -15.26 -14.07 -10.02
C ASP A 16 -15.38 -12.87 -9.07
N ARG A 17 -15.63 -11.67 -9.61
CA ARG A 17 -15.81 -10.44 -8.83
C ARG A 17 -16.87 -9.53 -9.44
N VAL A 18 -17.88 -9.16 -8.65
CA VAL A 18 -18.86 -8.12 -8.98
C VAL A 18 -19.11 -7.22 -7.76
N GLY A 19 -19.26 -5.91 -7.98
CA GLY A 19 -19.56 -4.97 -6.91
C GLY A 19 -19.36 -3.52 -7.34
N ILE A 20 -18.87 -2.71 -6.40
CA ILE A 20 -18.64 -1.27 -6.56
C ILE A 20 -17.14 -0.94 -6.54
N SER A 21 -16.76 0.15 -7.18
CA SER A 21 -15.37 0.63 -7.25
C SER A 21 -15.34 2.15 -7.34
N SER A 22 -14.19 2.75 -7.00
CA SER A 22 -13.98 4.20 -7.10
C SER A 22 -14.90 5.01 -6.16
N LEU A 23 -15.26 4.46 -5.01
CA LEU A 23 -16.06 5.15 -4.00
C LEU A 23 -15.14 5.94 -3.06
N SER A 24 -15.30 7.26 -3.01
CA SER A 24 -14.63 8.11 -2.01
C SER A 24 -15.34 7.99 -0.66
N TRP A 25 -14.65 7.53 0.38
CA TRP A 25 -15.23 7.28 1.70
C TRP A 25 -14.33 7.77 2.84
N PRO A 26 -14.86 8.48 3.86
CA PRO A 26 -14.07 8.89 5.02
C PRO A 26 -13.71 7.68 5.88
N ILE A 27 -12.46 7.60 6.31
CA ILE A 27 -11.98 6.54 7.19
C ILE A 27 -11.07 7.11 8.28
N GLN A 28 -10.89 6.36 9.35
CA GLN A 28 -9.92 6.67 10.41
C GLN A 28 -8.90 5.53 10.53
N VAL A 29 -7.61 5.89 10.46
CA VAL A 29 -6.50 4.91 10.52
C VAL A 29 -5.63 5.16 11.74
N LEU A 30 -4.98 4.11 12.23
CA LEU A 30 -4.09 4.23 13.39
C LEU A 30 -2.83 5.00 13.03
N ASP A 31 -2.40 5.87 13.94
CA ASP A 31 -1.17 6.65 13.84
C ASP A 31 -0.31 6.41 15.09
N ARG A 32 0.95 6.00 14.89
CA ARG A 32 1.85 5.61 15.99
C ARG A 32 2.13 6.76 16.96
N SER A 33 2.09 8.00 16.47
CA SER A 33 2.44 9.21 17.23
C SER A 33 1.22 9.98 17.75
N ASN A 34 0.15 10.01 16.96
CA ASN A 34 -1.05 10.83 17.21
C ASN A 34 -2.28 10.01 17.62
N GLY A 35 -2.17 8.68 17.68
CA GLY A 35 -3.27 7.76 17.97
C GLY A 35 -4.04 7.38 16.71
N THR A 36 -4.66 8.37 16.06
CA THR A 36 -5.40 8.17 14.80
C THR A 36 -5.20 9.32 13.81
N GLN A 37 -5.52 9.06 12.54
CA GLN A 37 -5.54 10.02 11.45
C GLN A 37 -6.81 9.84 10.63
N ASP A 38 -7.57 10.92 10.47
CA ASP A 38 -8.74 10.95 9.57
C ASP A 38 -8.25 11.20 8.13
N THR A 39 -8.72 10.37 7.20
CA THR A 39 -8.37 10.45 5.78
C THR A 39 -9.55 10.05 4.91
N VAL A 40 -9.37 10.14 3.59
CA VAL A 40 -10.38 9.72 2.61
C VAL A 40 -9.80 8.59 1.78
N ALA A 41 -10.47 7.44 1.79
CA ALA A 41 -10.11 6.28 0.99
C ALA A 41 -10.89 6.24 -0.32
N ASN A 42 -10.22 5.74 -1.35
CA ASN A 42 -10.85 5.16 -2.52
C ASN A 42 -11.15 3.69 -2.21
N VAL A 43 -12.43 3.33 -2.21
CA VAL A 43 -12.94 2.03 -1.79
C VAL A 43 -13.49 1.26 -2.98
N SER A 44 -13.10 -0.01 -3.09
CA SER A 44 -13.74 -0.99 -3.96
C SER A 44 -14.16 -2.22 -3.15
N LEU A 45 -15.42 -2.62 -3.28
CA LEU A 45 -16.00 -3.78 -2.60
C LEU A 45 -16.57 -4.72 -3.65
N SER A 46 -16.31 -6.01 -3.52
CA SER A 46 -16.80 -7.01 -4.48
C SER A 46 -17.05 -8.35 -3.82
N VAL A 47 -17.94 -9.14 -4.40
CA VAL A 47 -18.18 -10.54 -4.02
C VAL A 47 -18.13 -11.45 -5.25
N LEU A 48 -17.95 -12.74 -5.03
CA LEU A 48 -18.22 -13.77 -6.02
C LEU A 48 -19.72 -13.81 -6.31
N LEU A 49 -20.12 -13.85 -7.58
CA LEU A 49 -21.50 -14.11 -7.97
C LEU A 49 -21.65 -15.55 -8.45
N PRO A 50 -22.43 -16.40 -7.73
CA PRO A 50 -22.72 -17.74 -8.19
C PRO A 50 -23.41 -17.74 -9.56
N ARG A 51 -23.16 -18.80 -10.34
CA ARG A 51 -23.72 -19.04 -11.68
C ARG A 51 -25.25 -18.96 -11.78
N ASP A 52 -25.94 -19.15 -10.66
CA ASP A 52 -27.40 -19.21 -10.59
C ASP A 52 -28.04 -17.83 -10.50
N TYR A 53 -27.29 -16.78 -10.17
CA TYR A 53 -27.83 -15.42 -10.04
C TYR A 53 -27.55 -14.56 -11.28
N ARG A 54 -28.54 -13.78 -11.70
CA ARG A 54 -28.42 -12.84 -12.82
C ARG A 54 -27.64 -11.57 -12.46
N GLY A 55 -27.66 -11.15 -11.21
CA GLY A 55 -26.92 -9.98 -10.74
C GLY A 55 -26.86 -9.86 -9.22
N THR A 56 -25.94 -9.03 -8.72
CA THR A 56 -25.84 -8.67 -7.30
C THR A 56 -26.62 -7.40 -6.99
N HIS A 57 -26.99 -7.18 -5.72
CA HIS A 57 -27.67 -5.97 -5.26
C HIS A 57 -26.68 -4.86 -4.89
N MET A 58 -26.46 -3.93 -5.82
CA MET A 58 -25.41 -2.90 -5.68
C MET A 58 -25.57 -1.97 -4.48
N SER A 59 -26.80 -1.60 -4.09
CA SER A 59 -27.02 -0.69 -2.94
C SER A 59 -26.55 -1.29 -1.62
N ARG A 60 -26.62 -2.62 -1.48
CA ARG A 60 -26.23 -3.32 -0.25
C ARG A 60 -24.76 -3.09 0.11
N PHE A 61 -23.87 -2.91 -0.88
CA PHE A 61 -22.47 -2.60 -0.61
C PHE A 61 -22.32 -1.26 0.14
N ILE A 62 -23.07 -0.24 -0.29
CA ILE A 62 -23.06 1.09 0.33
C ILE A 62 -23.72 1.05 1.70
N GLU A 63 -24.84 0.33 1.85
CA GLU A 63 -25.51 0.15 3.13
C GLU A 63 -24.58 -0.51 4.16
N ILE A 64 -23.92 -1.60 3.78
CA ILE A 64 -22.98 -2.34 4.65
C ILE A 64 -21.78 -1.47 5.04
N LEU A 65 -21.23 -0.70 4.10
CA LEU A 65 -20.14 0.22 4.38
C LEU A 65 -20.60 1.38 5.30
N GLY A 66 -21.82 1.89 5.10
CA GLY A 66 -22.43 2.93 5.91
C GLY A 66 -22.69 2.53 7.36
N GLU A 67 -22.97 1.25 7.60
CA GLU A 67 -23.12 0.68 8.95
C GLU A 67 -21.80 0.57 9.72
N GLN A 68 -20.65 0.86 9.10
CA GLN A 68 -19.35 0.86 9.79
C GLN A 68 -19.06 2.15 10.58
N GLU A 69 -20.06 3.03 10.78
CA GLU A 69 -20.08 4.27 11.59
C GLU A 69 -18.70 4.75 12.09
N ASP A 70 -17.99 5.55 11.27
CA ASP A 70 -16.69 6.20 11.57
C ASP A 70 -15.53 5.29 12.01
N GLN A 71 -15.75 3.96 12.03
CA GLN A 71 -14.82 2.96 12.54
C GLN A 71 -14.31 2.03 11.44
N VAL A 72 -14.24 2.50 10.18
CA VAL A 72 -13.53 1.77 9.11
C VAL A 72 -12.03 1.82 9.41
N THR A 73 -11.64 0.96 10.33
CA THR A 73 -10.29 0.76 10.82
C THR A 73 -9.78 -0.56 10.29
N PHE A 74 -8.46 -0.78 10.37
CA PHE A 74 -7.88 -2.08 10.06
C PHE A 74 -8.55 -3.27 10.80
N HIS A 75 -9.06 -3.05 12.01
CA HIS A 75 -9.57 -4.11 12.88
C HIS A 75 -10.96 -4.64 12.50
N ASN A 76 -11.76 -3.89 11.73
CA ASN A 76 -13.12 -4.31 11.37
C ASN A 76 -13.23 -4.89 9.95
N MET A 77 -12.13 -4.97 9.21
CA MET A 77 -12.13 -5.43 7.81
C MET A 77 -12.69 -6.85 7.65
N GLU A 78 -12.31 -7.78 8.54
CA GLU A 78 -12.85 -9.14 8.51
C GLU A 78 -14.37 -9.16 8.76
N ASN A 79 -14.86 -8.33 9.68
CA ASN A 79 -16.29 -8.23 9.95
C ASN A 79 -17.05 -7.62 8.76
N LEU A 80 -16.50 -6.58 8.13
CA LEU A 80 -17.03 -6.00 6.89
C LEU A 80 -17.21 -7.07 5.81
N LEU A 81 -16.19 -7.89 5.58
CA LEU A 81 -16.25 -8.97 4.60
C LEU A 81 -17.28 -10.06 4.98
N LYS A 82 -17.41 -10.41 6.26
CA LYS A 82 -18.45 -11.34 6.75
C LYS A 82 -19.85 -10.81 6.48
N MET A 83 -20.08 -9.50 6.68
CA MET A 83 -21.37 -8.87 6.38
C MET A 83 -21.65 -8.87 4.88
N LEU A 84 -20.64 -8.62 4.04
CA LEU A 84 -20.77 -8.74 2.58
C LEU A 84 -21.16 -10.16 2.18
N GLN A 85 -20.43 -11.18 2.61
CA GLN A 85 -20.77 -12.59 2.34
C GLN A 85 -22.21 -12.93 2.76
N THR A 86 -22.59 -12.54 3.97
CA THR A 86 -23.90 -12.90 4.55
C THR A 86 -25.05 -12.19 3.83
N ARG A 87 -24.93 -10.88 3.57
CA ARG A 87 -26.04 -10.09 2.96
C ARG A 87 -26.14 -10.22 1.46
N LEU A 88 -25.07 -10.65 0.80
CA LEU A 88 -25.03 -10.85 -0.65
C LEU A 88 -25.04 -12.33 -1.05
N ASP A 89 -25.14 -13.25 -0.07
CA ASP A 89 -25.18 -14.70 -0.29
C ASP A 89 -24.03 -15.19 -1.18
N ALA A 90 -22.79 -14.88 -0.76
CA ALA A 90 -21.58 -15.14 -1.52
C ALA A 90 -20.51 -15.85 -0.68
N ASP A 91 -19.80 -16.81 -1.30
CA ASP A 91 -18.73 -17.58 -0.66
C ASP A 91 -17.41 -16.79 -0.56
N GLU A 92 -17.22 -15.78 -1.40
CA GLU A 92 -16.02 -14.94 -1.40
C GLU A 92 -16.39 -13.45 -1.39
N ALA A 93 -15.68 -12.68 -0.57
CA ALA A 93 -15.79 -11.22 -0.51
C ALA A 93 -14.41 -10.58 -0.50
N HIS A 94 -14.30 -9.41 -1.12
CA HIS A 94 -13.07 -8.64 -1.22
C HIS A 94 -13.33 -7.17 -0.91
N ALA A 95 -12.35 -6.55 -0.27
CA ALA A 95 -12.33 -5.14 0.04
C ALA A 95 -10.97 -4.56 -0.31
N ASP A 96 -10.99 -3.40 -0.94
CA ASP A 96 -9.80 -2.67 -1.37
C ASP A 96 -9.94 -1.21 -0.93
N PHE A 97 -9.05 -0.78 -0.06
CA PHE A 97 -9.03 0.57 0.50
C PHE A 97 -7.68 1.22 0.20
N GLU A 98 -7.68 2.23 -0.67
CA GLU A 98 -6.50 3.02 -1.01
C GLU A 98 -6.63 4.43 -0.43
N PHE A 99 -5.66 4.88 0.35
CA PHE A 99 -5.75 6.18 1.02
C PHE A 99 -4.37 6.81 1.25
N PRO A 100 -4.30 8.16 1.32
CA PRO A 100 -3.09 8.83 1.78
C PRO A 100 -2.90 8.66 3.28
N TYR A 101 -1.65 8.45 3.65
CA TYR A 101 -1.17 8.40 5.02
C TYR A 101 -0.05 9.41 5.24
N PHE A 102 -0.10 10.17 6.33
CA PHE A 102 0.88 11.23 6.60
C PHE A 102 1.74 10.93 7.82
N ILE A 103 3.05 10.91 7.62
CA ILE A 103 4.04 10.73 8.69
C ILE A 103 4.79 12.05 8.89
N THR A 104 4.91 12.50 10.14
CA THR A 104 5.75 13.66 10.48
C THR A 104 7.21 13.22 10.58
N LYS A 105 8.06 13.73 9.69
CA LYS A 105 9.51 13.46 9.67
C LYS A 105 10.28 14.65 10.22
N LYS A 106 11.37 14.33 10.92
CA LYS A 106 12.35 15.30 11.41
C LYS A 106 13.52 15.39 10.43
N ALA A 107 13.84 16.60 9.97
CA ALA A 107 15.00 16.85 9.11
C ALA A 107 16.30 16.45 9.82
N PRO A 108 17.29 15.90 9.11
CA PRO A 108 18.42 15.19 9.72
C PRO A 108 19.38 16.07 10.52
N VAL A 109 19.48 17.38 10.21
CA VAL A 109 20.41 18.31 10.87
C VAL A 109 19.65 19.37 11.66
N SER A 110 18.78 20.14 11.01
CA SER A 110 18.05 21.25 11.64
C SER A 110 16.96 20.77 12.59
N GLY A 111 16.47 19.53 12.41
CA GLY A 111 15.35 18.99 13.15
C GLY A 111 14.00 19.58 12.77
N ALA A 112 13.90 20.33 11.67
CA ALA A 112 12.63 20.85 11.18
C ALA A 112 11.62 19.72 10.95
N LEU A 113 10.39 19.91 11.42
CA LEU A 113 9.32 18.92 11.27
C LEU A 113 8.55 19.18 9.98
N GLY A 114 8.43 18.15 9.15
CA GLY A 114 7.65 18.19 7.91
C GLY A 114 6.76 16.96 7.78
N ARG A 115 5.50 17.16 7.37
CA ARG A 115 4.59 16.05 7.05
C ARG A 115 4.92 15.50 5.67
N MET A 116 5.02 14.18 5.55
CA MET A 116 5.27 13.46 4.31
C MET A 116 4.09 12.55 4.01
N ARG A 117 3.60 12.60 2.77
CA ARG A 117 2.56 11.71 2.27
C ARG A 117 3.18 10.38 1.84
N TYR A 118 2.50 9.30 2.17
CA TYR A 118 2.67 7.95 1.68
C TYR A 118 1.31 7.48 1.16
N ASP A 119 1.30 6.61 0.16
CA ASP A 119 0.06 6.00 -0.31
C ASP A 119 -0.03 4.58 0.26
N VAL A 120 -1.13 4.28 0.93
CA VAL A 120 -1.36 3.01 1.62
C VAL A 120 -2.54 2.31 0.98
N ARG A 121 -2.45 0.99 0.88
CA ARG A 121 -3.54 0.13 0.42
C ARG A 121 -3.74 -1.03 1.40
N PHE A 122 -4.99 -1.23 1.80
CA PHE A 122 -5.42 -2.45 2.49
C PHE A 122 -6.25 -3.27 1.51
N PHE A 123 -5.73 -4.44 1.15
CA PHE A 123 -6.44 -5.40 0.30
C PHE A 123 -6.78 -6.63 1.12
N ALA A 124 -8.07 -6.84 1.34
CA ALA A 124 -8.59 -7.92 2.16
C ALA A 124 -9.46 -8.88 1.35
N GLU A 125 -9.36 -10.15 1.68
CA GLU A 125 -10.12 -11.23 1.07
C GLU A 125 -10.64 -12.16 2.15
N LEU A 126 -11.90 -12.61 1.99
CA LEU A 126 -12.51 -13.62 2.83
C LEU A 126 -13.09 -14.70 1.91
N LYS A 127 -12.48 -15.89 1.94
CA LYS A 127 -12.93 -17.08 1.20
C LYS A 127 -13.44 -18.13 2.16
N GLY A 128 -14.75 -18.35 2.17
CA GLY A 128 -15.40 -19.08 3.26
C GLY A 128 -15.08 -18.43 4.60
N SER A 129 -14.36 -19.13 5.49
CA SER A 129 -13.89 -18.60 6.78
C SER A 129 -12.44 -18.11 6.79
N LYS A 130 -11.71 -18.24 5.68
CA LYS A 130 -10.29 -17.88 5.61
C LYS A 130 -10.14 -16.41 5.26
N PHE A 131 -9.71 -15.61 6.23
CA PHE A 131 -9.36 -14.20 6.06
C PHE A 131 -7.89 -14.05 5.64
N ASP A 132 -7.65 -13.21 4.63
CA ASP A 132 -6.33 -12.77 4.20
C ASP A 132 -6.31 -11.25 4.08
N LEU A 133 -5.22 -10.62 4.53
CA LEU A 133 -5.06 -9.17 4.49
C LEU A 133 -3.63 -8.83 4.07
N ILE A 134 -3.56 -8.06 2.99
CA ILE A 134 -2.32 -7.47 2.48
C ILE A 134 -2.33 -5.99 2.84
N THR A 135 -1.31 -5.58 3.57
CA THR A 135 -1.01 -4.16 3.80
C THR A 135 0.08 -3.73 2.84
N GLU A 136 -0.18 -2.67 2.07
CA GLU A 136 0.72 -2.16 1.06
C GLU A 136 1.05 -0.69 1.32
N LEU A 137 2.33 -0.36 1.27
CA LEU A 137 2.86 0.99 1.40
C LEU A 137 3.61 1.35 0.11
N THR A 138 3.26 2.47 -0.51
CA THR A 138 4.08 3.11 -1.54
C THR A 138 4.82 4.29 -0.92
N ALA A 139 6.12 4.12 -0.72
CA ALA A 139 6.99 5.10 -0.09
C ALA A 139 7.83 5.87 -1.13
N PRO A 140 7.79 7.22 -1.14
CA PRO A 140 8.70 8.01 -1.96
C PRO A 140 10.11 7.97 -1.35
N VAL A 141 11.09 7.59 -2.17
CA VAL A 141 12.50 7.46 -1.79
C VAL A 141 13.40 8.11 -2.82
N GLN A 142 14.67 8.33 -2.47
CA GLN A 142 15.69 8.82 -3.40
C GLN A 142 16.64 7.70 -3.78
N THR A 143 16.92 7.57 -5.08
CA THR A 143 17.97 6.72 -5.63
C THR A 143 19.04 7.58 -6.30
N LEU A 144 20.30 7.18 -6.15
CA LEU A 144 21.44 7.78 -6.85
C LEU A 144 22.24 6.67 -7.53
N CYS A 145 22.50 6.84 -8.83
CA CYS A 145 23.06 5.78 -9.66
C CYS A 145 24.55 5.53 -9.36
N PRO A 146 24.93 4.30 -8.92
CA PRO A 146 26.33 3.94 -8.72
C PRO A 146 27.15 4.07 -10.00
N CYS A 147 26.59 3.67 -11.15
CA CYS A 147 27.28 3.75 -12.44
C CYS A 147 27.63 5.19 -12.81
N SER A 148 26.68 6.12 -12.68
CA SER A 148 26.90 7.52 -13.01
C SER A 148 27.98 8.16 -12.14
N LYS A 149 27.98 7.82 -10.84
CA LYS A 149 29.02 8.27 -9.91
C LYS A 149 30.41 7.77 -10.29
N GLU A 150 30.52 6.52 -10.73
CA GLU A 150 31.81 5.90 -11.07
C GLU A 150 32.43 6.48 -12.35
N ILE A 151 31.60 6.76 -13.36
CA ILE A 151 32.10 7.19 -14.69
C ILE A 151 32.25 8.70 -14.84
N SER A 152 31.71 9.50 -13.91
CA SER A 152 31.71 10.96 -14.02
C SER A 152 32.76 11.57 -13.09
N ASP A 153 33.58 12.49 -13.61
CA ASP A 153 34.57 13.23 -12.78
C ASP A 153 33.93 14.00 -11.62
N LYS A 154 32.67 14.43 -11.78
CA LYS A 154 31.89 15.18 -10.78
C LYS A 154 30.41 14.86 -10.89
N GLY A 155 29.76 14.79 -9.74
CA GLY A 155 28.32 14.56 -9.65
C GLY A 155 27.91 13.13 -9.98
N ALA A 156 26.62 12.87 -9.88
CA ALA A 156 25.97 11.63 -10.27
C ALA A 156 24.48 11.92 -10.44
N HIS A 157 23.83 11.35 -11.45
CA HIS A 157 22.39 11.52 -11.57
C HIS A 157 21.68 10.79 -10.43
N ASN A 158 20.62 11.43 -9.95
CA ASN A 158 19.72 10.92 -8.94
C ASN A 158 18.29 11.32 -9.29
N GLN A 159 17.33 10.63 -8.68
CA GLN A 159 15.93 10.82 -9.01
C GLN A 159 15.01 10.35 -7.88
N ARG A 160 13.73 10.66 -8.03
CA ARG A 160 12.68 10.10 -7.18
C ARG A 160 12.38 8.68 -7.63
N ALA A 161 12.27 7.80 -6.66
CA ALA A 161 11.75 6.46 -6.83
C ALA A 161 10.60 6.20 -5.87
N HIS A 162 9.79 5.19 -6.17
CA HIS A 162 8.73 4.71 -5.32
C HIS A 162 8.99 3.26 -4.96
N ALA A 163 9.13 2.99 -3.66
CA ALA A 163 9.19 1.64 -3.12
C ALA A 163 7.78 1.22 -2.70
N LYS A 164 7.19 0.32 -3.48
CA LYS A 164 5.91 -0.31 -3.21
C LYS A 164 6.16 -1.62 -2.45
N ILE A 165 5.73 -1.69 -1.20
CA ILE A 165 6.00 -2.78 -0.26
C ILE A 165 4.66 -3.32 0.21
N SER A 166 4.32 -4.54 -0.19
CA SER A 166 3.10 -5.25 0.20
C SER A 166 3.48 -6.41 1.13
N VAL A 167 2.80 -6.54 2.27
CA VAL A 167 3.10 -7.55 3.29
C VAL A 167 1.85 -8.25 3.79
N ARG A 168 1.98 -9.56 4.05
CA ARG A 168 1.08 -10.31 4.95
C ARG A 168 1.78 -10.49 6.28
N MET A 169 1.03 -10.32 7.36
CA MET A 169 1.56 -10.27 8.71
C MET A 169 0.81 -11.23 9.62
N LYS A 170 1.52 -11.94 10.49
CA LYS A 170 0.93 -12.78 11.55
C LYS A 170 0.73 -12.04 12.87
N SER A 171 1.29 -10.84 12.99
CA SER A 171 1.15 -9.94 14.13
C SER A 171 1.30 -8.50 13.68
N PHE A 172 0.73 -7.57 14.46
CA PHE A 172 0.68 -6.15 14.13
C PHE A 172 2.06 -5.50 13.88
N MET A 173 2.10 -4.61 12.89
CA MET A 173 3.22 -3.76 12.51
C MET A 173 2.66 -2.41 12.08
N TRP A 174 3.31 -1.32 12.48
CA TRP A 174 2.92 0.03 12.10
C TRP A 174 3.28 0.31 10.63
N ILE A 175 2.46 1.11 9.94
CA ILE A 175 2.77 1.61 8.60
C ILE A 175 4.08 2.42 8.62
N GLU A 176 4.33 3.13 9.71
CA GLU A 176 5.56 3.89 9.96
C GLU A 176 6.80 3.00 9.99
N GLU A 177 6.70 1.76 10.48
CA GLU A 177 7.84 0.82 10.47
C GLU A 177 8.21 0.43 9.03
N LEU A 178 7.22 0.23 8.14
CA LEU A 178 7.48 -0.01 6.72
C LEU A 178 8.12 1.21 6.04
N ALA A 179 7.69 2.42 6.40
CA ALA A 179 8.27 3.67 5.89
C ALA A 179 9.72 3.86 6.36
N GLU A 180 10.01 3.55 7.63
CA GLU A 180 11.36 3.57 8.21
C GLU A 180 12.28 2.56 7.53
N ILE A 181 11.78 1.36 7.23
CA ILE A 181 12.53 0.36 6.47
C ILE A 181 12.85 0.88 5.07
N ALA A 182 11.88 1.45 4.36
CA ALA A 182 12.08 2.03 3.03
C ALA A 182 13.15 3.14 3.03
N ASP A 183 13.08 4.07 3.99
CA ASP A 183 14.05 5.13 4.18
C ASP A 183 15.47 4.61 4.45
N SER A 184 15.58 3.53 5.23
CA SER A 184 16.86 2.94 5.62
C SER A 184 17.56 2.22 4.45
N CYS A 185 16.78 1.69 3.50
CA CYS A 185 17.30 0.94 2.35
C CYS A 185 17.66 1.84 1.16
N ALA A 186 17.02 3.00 1.03
CA ALA A 186 17.23 3.96 -0.05
C ALA A 186 18.63 4.61 -0.03
N SER A 187 19.01 5.28 -1.13
CA SER A 187 20.24 6.10 -1.14
C SER A 187 20.14 7.21 -0.09
N ALA A 188 18.99 7.89 -0.04
CA ALA A 188 18.61 8.76 1.06
C ALA A 188 17.09 8.83 1.24
N PRO A 189 16.60 9.14 2.45
CA PRO A 189 15.19 9.44 2.70
C PRO A 189 14.74 10.73 2.01
N VAL A 190 13.45 10.83 1.70
CA VAL A 190 12.82 12.08 1.24
C VAL A 190 12.17 12.80 2.42
N TYR A 191 12.26 14.14 2.41
CA TYR A 191 11.70 15.05 3.40
C TYR A 191 10.92 16.16 2.70
N SER A 192 9.84 16.64 3.31
CA SER A 192 9.05 17.75 2.78
C SER A 192 9.62 19.13 3.12
N ILE A 193 10.43 19.21 4.18
CA ILE A 193 11.10 20.44 4.60
C ILE A 193 12.57 20.12 4.88
N LEU A 194 13.45 20.83 4.18
CA LEU A 194 14.90 20.81 4.39
C LEU A 194 15.41 22.25 4.51
N LYS A 195 16.28 22.51 5.49
CA LYS A 195 17.12 23.71 5.54
C LYS A 195 18.41 23.45 4.77
N ARG A 196 19.25 24.49 4.59
CA ARG A 196 20.47 24.39 3.76
C ARG A 196 21.43 23.31 4.26
N GLU A 197 21.60 23.24 5.58
CA GLU A 197 22.41 22.22 6.24
C GLU A 197 21.84 20.81 6.08
N ASP A 198 20.51 20.67 6.02
CA ASP A 198 19.86 19.39 5.76
C ASP A 198 20.02 18.96 4.30
N GLU A 199 19.84 19.89 3.36
CA GLU A 199 20.01 19.65 1.93
C GLU A 199 21.43 19.17 1.62
N LYS A 200 22.44 19.80 2.23
CA LYS A 200 23.83 19.34 2.18
C LYS A 200 23.94 17.89 2.67
N ALA A 201 23.43 17.60 3.88
CA ALA A 201 23.56 16.29 4.49
C ALA A 201 22.85 15.18 3.69
N VAL A 202 21.63 15.43 3.18
CA VAL A 202 20.87 14.47 2.37
C VAL A 202 21.57 14.21 1.05
N THR A 203 22.10 15.25 0.40
CA THR A 203 22.82 15.13 -0.87
C THR A 203 24.12 14.32 -0.70
N GLU A 204 24.92 14.64 0.33
CA GLU A 204 26.15 13.91 0.64
C GLU A 204 25.86 12.46 1.03
N LYS A 205 24.78 12.20 1.80
CA LYS A 205 24.33 10.84 2.15
C LYS A 205 23.98 10.03 0.91
N ALA A 206 23.16 10.57 0.01
CA ALA A 206 22.79 9.88 -1.22
C ALA A 206 24.02 9.59 -2.10
N TYR A 207 24.94 10.55 -2.20
CA TYR A 207 26.18 10.38 -2.96
C TYR A 207 27.11 9.32 -2.34
N ALA A 208 27.16 9.22 -1.01
CA ALA A 208 27.94 8.21 -0.29
C ALA A 208 27.32 6.80 -0.35
N ASN A 209 26.00 6.70 -0.52
CA ASN A 209 25.24 5.45 -0.56
C ASN A 209 24.47 5.30 -1.90
N PRO A 210 25.16 5.22 -3.05
CA PRO A 210 24.49 5.04 -4.33
C PRO A 210 23.85 3.63 -4.40
N ARG A 211 22.66 3.51 -4.99
CA ARG A 211 21.91 2.25 -5.09
C ARG A 211 21.23 2.14 -6.46
N PHE A 212 21.38 1.00 -7.13
CA PHE A 212 20.50 0.65 -8.25
C PHE A 212 19.11 0.26 -7.73
N VAL A 213 18.13 0.14 -8.64
CA VAL A 213 16.78 -0.35 -8.28
C VAL A 213 16.83 -1.79 -7.74
N GLU A 214 17.71 -2.62 -8.28
CA GLU A 214 17.93 -4.00 -7.82
C GLU A 214 18.55 -4.05 -6.42
N ASP A 215 19.45 -3.13 -6.11
CA ASP A 215 20.05 -3.05 -4.76
C ASP A 215 18.98 -2.68 -3.74
N LEU A 216 18.15 -1.68 -4.05
CA LEU A 216 17.08 -1.25 -3.15
C LEU A 216 16.06 -2.36 -2.91
N VAL A 217 15.64 -3.09 -3.96
CA VAL A 217 14.73 -4.24 -3.80
C VAL A 217 15.36 -5.34 -2.94
N ARG A 218 16.66 -5.62 -3.09
CA ARG A 218 17.37 -6.62 -2.28
C ARG A 218 17.46 -6.21 -0.82
N GLU A 219 17.82 -4.96 -0.53
CA GLU A 219 17.90 -4.45 0.85
C GLU A 219 16.54 -4.50 1.54
N LEU A 220 15.47 -4.10 0.84
CA LEU A 220 14.10 -4.23 1.32
C LEU A 220 13.73 -5.69 1.61
N ALA A 221 14.04 -6.61 0.69
CA ALA A 221 13.77 -8.03 0.88
C ALA A 221 14.53 -8.62 2.08
N ILE A 222 15.80 -8.24 2.28
CA ILE A 222 16.58 -8.63 3.44
C ILE A 222 15.93 -8.14 4.74
N ALA A 223 15.41 -6.90 4.76
CA ALA A 223 14.68 -6.37 5.90
C ALA A 223 13.37 -7.14 6.17
N MET A 224 12.59 -7.44 5.12
CA MET A 224 11.36 -8.24 5.25
C MET A 224 11.65 -9.67 5.72
N GLU A 225 12.75 -10.27 5.28
CA GLU A 225 13.15 -11.62 5.67
C GLU A 225 13.51 -11.69 7.16
N LYS A 226 14.18 -10.66 7.69
CA LYS A 226 14.55 -10.55 9.11
C LYS A 226 13.35 -10.32 10.02
N ASP A 227 12.27 -9.70 9.54
CA ASP A 227 11.10 -9.44 10.38
C ASP A 227 10.21 -10.68 10.52
N HIS A 228 10.24 -11.31 11.69
CA HIS A 228 9.49 -12.53 11.99
C HIS A 228 7.96 -12.35 11.92
N ARG A 229 7.43 -11.13 11.97
CA ARG A 229 5.99 -10.83 11.89
C ARG A 229 5.46 -10.99 10.47
N ILE A 230 6.31 -10.86 9.46
CA ILE A 230 5.96 -10.97 8.04
C ILE A 230 5.98 -12.44 7.63
N THR A 231 4.91 -12.88 6.96
CA THR A 231 4.75 -14.24 6.39
C THR A 231 4.83 -14.27 4.87
N TRP A 232 4.60 -13.14 4.21
CA TRP A 232 4.79 -12.97 2.77
C TRP A 232 5.05 -11.51 2.48
N TYR A 233 5.84 -11.23 1.44
CA TYR A 233 6.03 -9.89 0.94
C TYR A 233 6.13 -9.85 -0.59
N SER A 234 5.69 -8.74 -1.16
CA SER A 234 5.95 -8.33 -2.54
C SER A 234 6.52 -6.92 -2.52
N ILE A 235 7.66 -6.72 -3.16
CA ILE A 235 8.35 -5.45 -3.24
C ILE A 235 8.52 -5.10 -4.71
N SER A 236 8.16 -3.88 -5.09
CA SER A 236 8.45 -3.29 -6.39
C SER A 236 9.05 -1.92 -6.19
N VAL A 237 10.17 -1.65 -6.83
CA VAL A 237 10.80 -0.33 -6.86
C VAL A 237 10.73 0.19 -8.28
N THR A 238 10.23 1.41 -8.44
CA THR A 238 10.21 2.13 -9.71
C THR A 238 10.98 3.44 -9.54
N SER A 239 12.06 3.60 -10.29
CA SER A 239 12.89 4.81 -10.37
C SER A 239 12.49 5.63 -11.60
N HIS A 240 12.08 6.88 -11.38
CA HIS A 240 11.70 7.80 -12.44
C HIS A 240 12.93 8.48 -13.00
N GLU A 241 13.56 7.86 -14.01
CA GLU A 241 14.88 8.24 -14.48
C GLU A 241 14.97 9.71 -14.89
N SER A 242 15.95 10.43 -14.33
CA SER A 242 16.12 11.87 -14.58
C SER A 242 16.70 12.19 -15.96
N ILE A 243 17.33 11.21 -16.60
CA ILE A 243 18.03 11.35 -17.89
C ILE A 243 17.37 10.54 -19.03
N HIS A 244 16.29 9.83 -18.74
CA HIS A 244 15.56 9.01 -19.69
C HIS A 244 14.06 9.28 -19.62
N ASN A 245 13.34 9.06 -20.72
CA ASN A 245 11.88 9.21 -20.78
C ASN A 245 11.16 7.87 -20.59
N HIS A 246 11.67 7.06 -19.66
CA HIS A 246 11.08 5.80 -19.21
C HIS A 246 11.59 5.51 -17.80
N ASP A 247 10.85 4.68 -17.05
CA ASP A 247 11.23 4.30 -15.69
C ASP A 247 12.10 3.04 -15.68
N ALA A 248 13.01 2.95 -14.71
CA ALA A 248 13.70 1.71 -14.37
C ALA A 248 12.96 1.02 -13.21
N PHE A 249 12.72 -0.29 -13.29
CA PHE A 249 12.00 -1.02 -12.25
C PHE A 249 12.62 -2.37 -11.92
N ALA A 250 12.42 -2.81 -10.69
CA ALA A 250 12.75 -4.15 -10.22
C ALA A 250 11.72 -4.62 -9.19
N SER A 251 11.49 -5.93 -9.11
CA SER A 251 10.55 -6.50 -8.14
C SER A 251 10.97 -7.87 -7.61
N VAL A 252 10.50 -8.20 -6.42
CA VAL A 252 10.66 -9.52 -5.80
C VAL A 252 9.44 -9.85 -4.96
N GLU A 253 9.01 -11.11 -4.99
CA GLU A 253 7.90 -11.61 -4.19
C GLU A 253 8.29 -12.94 -3.54
N ARG A 254 8.03 -13.11 -2.24
CA ARG A 254 8.36 -14.33 -1.50
C ARG A 254 7.32 -14.63 -0.42
N SER A 255 7.00 -15.91 -0.28
CA SER A 255 6.35 -16.47 0.91
C SER A 255 7.41 -16.96 1.89
N LYS A 256 7.27 -16.62 3.17
CA LYS A 256 8.11 -17.11 4.26
C LYS A 256 7.40 -18.31 4.89
N ASN A 257 8.08 -19.46 4.93
CA ASN A 257 7.57 -20.68 5.55
C ASN A 257 7.61 -20.59 7.07
#